data_AF-A0A1G0CIQ2-F1
#
_entry.id   AF-A0A1G0CIQ2-F1
#
_cell.length_a   1.000
_cell.length_b   1.000
_cell.length_c   1.000
_cell.angle_alpha   90.00
_cell.angle_beta   90.00
_cell.angle_gamma   90.00
#
_symmetry.space_group_name_H-M   'P 1'
#
loop_
_entity.id
_entity.type
_entity.pdbx_description
1 polymer ?
#
loop_
_entity_poly.entity_id
_entity_poly.type
_entity_poly.pdbx_seq_one_letter_code
_entity_poly.pdbx_strand_id
1 'polypeptide(L)'
;MKENIERIIKQQLENYELPYDGGAWEQFSKRLDGTPSTPFYRKWWFAASIGTVLVSSATYFALTSTESTDDQQAPKTEQIVSTQETDHSADSKSSQNDTGSTSDAITPDNISPEMAPAPQLTVVVNPPAYYFEIPEIISEPEMLVSEPELRPHFVKLVLPSQICLNETFTIENPNDAVVTVTYPNGRTKLIQPKQSAEIKSSKSGTIQVETGLSTELITVNEASAQLYIDVDASLLYENGIPTLKFDVSGTDQAVTWESNVASKTSDKNRLVVHPYTEREVNVTANSTDANGCAVTETKTVTLNEIYNLMAPTGFYPSSGDSRTNQFIPLALTMRDTPFEMVIMDPNNMTVLYKTSDASQGWNGIDSRTGQLVPTGSTWLWKVVMKKPLSGEPSEYKGLITSGK
;
A
#
# COMPACT_ATOMS: atom_id res chain seq x y z
N MET A 1 30.22 51.19 1.81
CA MET A 1 29.06 51.50 2.66
C MET A 1 28.29 50.19 2.83
N LYS A 2 28.66 49.25 3.70
CA LYS A 2 29.27 49.24 5.06
C LYS A 2 28.32 49.34 6.27
N GLU A 3 27.05 49.76 6.12
CA GLU A 3 26.20 50.06 7.30
C GLU A 3 24.96 49.16 7.45
N ASN A 4 24.42 48.59 6.36
CA ASN A 4 23.25 47.70 6.43
C ASN A 4 23.52 46.38 7.18
N ILE A 5 24.80 46.06 7.46
CA ILE A 5 25.24 44.87 8.21
C ILE A 5 24.94 45.03 9.71
N GLU A 6 24.94 46.24 10.28
CA GLU A 6 24.71 46.41 11.73
C GLU A 6 23.25 46.15 12.17
N ARG A 7 22.29 46.18 11.23
CA ARG A 7 20.89 45.84 11.51
C ARG A 7 20.60 44.33 11.46
N ILE A 8 21.53 43.49 10.98
CA ILE A 8 21.38 42.02 10.98
C ILE A 8 21.19 41.46 12.41
N ILE A 9 21.75 42.15 13.42
CA ILE A 9 21.99 41.56 14.75
C ILE A 9 21.02 42.07 15.83
N LYS A 10 20.38 43.23 15.62
CA LYS A 10 19.66 43.98 16.68
C LYS A 10 18.13 43.94 16.63
N GLN A 11 17.54 43.31 15.64
CA GLN A 11 16.35 42.48 15.87
C GLN A 11 16.84 41.04 15.64
N GLN A 12 17.36 40.34 16.66
CA GLN A 12 16.65 39.91 17.88
C GLN A 12 15.34 39.18 17.48
N LEU A 13 15.05 37.99 18.00
CA LEU A 13 14.45 37.85 19.34
C LEU A 13 13.40 38.99 19.50
N GLU A 14 12.11 38.72 19.57
CA GLU A 14 11.53 38.15 20.79
C GLU A 14 10.23 37.35 20.56
N ASN A 15 9.55 37.45 19.41
CA ASN A 15 8.11 37.08 19.31
C ASN A 15 7.64 36.55 17.93
N TYR A 16 8.02 35.35 17.43
CA TYR A 16 7.37 34.80 16.22
C TYR A 16 7.36 33.27 16.07
N GLU A 17 6.15 32.70 15.98
CA GLU A 17 5.84 31.35 15.49
C GLU A 17 5.27 31.45 14.06
N LEU A 18 5.42 30.42 13.23
CA LEU A 18 4.80 30.36 11.89
C LEU A 18 4.33 28.94 11.53
N PRO A 19 3.21 28.80 10.79
CA PRO A 19 2.75 27.51 10.26
C PRO A 19 3.55 27.05 9.05
N TYR A 20 3.36 25.77 8.69
CA TYR A 20 3.92 25.14 7.50
C TYR A 20 3.50 25.84 6.19
N ASP A 21 4.48 26.29 5.38
CA ASP A 21 4.26 26.86 4.05
C ASP A 21 4.73 25.87 2.96
N GLY A 22 3.78 25.36 2.18
CA GLY A 22 4.06 24.46 1.05
C GLY A 22 4.71 25.13 -0.18
N GLY A 23 4.71 26.46 -0.25
CA GLY A 23 5.22 27.23 -1.40
C GLY A 23 6.74 27.42 -1.42
N ALA A 24 7.45 27.10 -0.34
CA ALA A 24 8.90 27.35 -0.21
C ALA A 24 9.74 26.68 -1.32
N TRP A 25 9.35 25.49 -1.76
CA TRP A 25 10.04 24.75 -2.83
C TRP A 25 9.78 25.34 -4.23
N GLU A 26 8.61 25.91 -4.45
CA GLU A 26 8.24 26.59 -5.71
C GLU A 26 8.98 27.94 -5.88
N GLN A 27 9.33 28.59 -4.77
CA GLN A 27 10.19 29.78 -4.77
C GLN A 27 11.67 29.44 -5.05
N PHE A 28 12.10 28.21 -4.75
CA PHE A 28 13.43 27.72 -5.09
C PHE A 28 13.53 27.38 -6.60
N SER A 29 12.54 26.69 -7.17
CA SER A 29 12.52 26.42 -8.63
C SER A 29 12.43 27.68 -9.47
N LYS A 30 11.58 28.66 -9.10
CA LYS A 30 11.47 29.96 -9.80
C LYS A 30 12.76 30.79 -9.84
N ARG A 31 13.78 30.47 -9.03
CA ARG A 31 15.12 31.09 -9.10
C ARG A 31 16.07 30.39 -10.07
N LEU A 32 15.75 29.17 -10.51
CA LEU A 32 16.52 28.41 -11.51
C LEU A 32 16.03 28.67 -12.94
N ASP A 33 14.71 28.80 -13.13
CA ASP A 33 14.08 29.03 -14.45
C ASP A 33 14.30 30.45 -15.01
N GLY A 34 14.92 31.35 -14.23
CA GLY A 34 15.02 32.80 -14.52
C GLY A 34 16.06 33.23 -15.56
N THR A 35 16.60 32.33 -16.40
CA THR A 35 17.67 32.66 -17.37
C THR A 35 17.31 32.16 -18.78
N PRO A 36 17.26 33.03 -19.81
CA PRO A 36 16.87 32.62 -21.16
C PRO A 36 17.92 31.71 -21.83
N SER A 37 17.45 30.71 -22.56
CA SER A 37 18.29 29.66 -23.15
C SER A 37 18.88 30.03 -24.51
N THR A 38 20.13 29.63 -24.74
CA THR A 38 20.63 29.29 -26.07
C THR A 38 21.33 27.92 -26.02
N PRO A 39 21.16 27.04 -27.02
CA PRO A 39 21.52 25.63 -26.88
C PRO A 39 22.94 25.31 -27.37
N PHE A 40 23.69 24.52 -26.62
CA PHE A 40 24.78 23.74 -27.22
C PHE A 40 24.98 22.36 -26.57
N TYR A 41 24.69 21.32 -27.35
CA TYR A 41 24.99 19.93 -27.02
C TYR A 41 26.46 19.63 -27.36
N ARG A 42 27.28 19.25 -26.36
CA ARG A 42 28.42 18.34 -26.58
C ARG A 42 28.91 17.68 -25.28
N LYS A 43 29.41 16.45 -25.44
CA LYS A 43 30.11 15.63 -24.44
C LYS A 43 31.48 16.28 -24.12
N TRP A 44 32.24 15.97 -23.06
CA TRP A 44 32.37 14.77 -22.22
C TRP A 44 33.03 15.20 -20.87
N TRP A 45 33.22 14.41 -19.80
CA TRP A 45 33.04 12.97 -19.54
C TRP A 45 32.41 12.74 -18.15
N PHE A 46 31.97 11.50 -17.88
CA PHE A 46 32.17 10.85 -16.58
C PHE A 46 32.89 9.52 -16.86
N ALA A 47 34.07 9.31 -16.29
CA ALA A 47 34.83 8.07 -16.41
C ALA A 47 34.83 7.35 -15.05
N ALA A 48 34.58 6.03 -15.06
CA ALA A 48 34.45 5.25 -13.84
C ALA A 48 35.82 4.93 -13.21
N SER A 49 35.87 4.86 -11.89
CA SER A 49 37.01 4.35 -11.12
C SER A 49 36.55 3.27 -10.15
N ILE A 50 36.42 2.04 -10.64
CA ILE A 50 36.27 0.83 -9.82
C ILE A 50 37.32 -0.19 -10.25
N GLY A 51 38.22 -0.51 -9.33
CA GLY A 51 38.90 -1.80 -9.21
C GLY A 51 39.84 -2.27 -10.33
N THR A 52 41.14 -2.10 -10.10
CA THR A 52 42.15 -3.13 -10.43
C THR A 52 43.13 -3.31 -9.28
N VAL A 53 42.94 -4.37 -8.50
CA VAL A 53 44.03 -4.99 -7.74
C VAL A 53 44.65 -6.04 -8.64
N LEU A 54 45.97 -5.99 -8.88
CA LEU A 54 46.80 -7.20 -8.99
C LEU A 54 48.31 -6.88 -8.96
N VAL A 55 49.02 -7.78 -8.30
CA VAL A 55 50.45 -7.77 -7.95
C VAL A 55 51.38 -7.78 -9.18
N SER A 56 52.47 -6.99 -9.14
CA SER A 56 53.81 -7.48 -9.58
C SER A 56 54.96 -6.59 -9.09
N SER A 57 56.14 -7.20 -8.98
CA SER A 57 57.31 -6.74 -8.25
C SER A 57 58.26 -5.81 -9.00
N ALA A 58 58.86 -4.88 -8.25
CA ALA A 58 60.23 -4.36 -8.34
C ALA A 58 61.05 -4.49 -9.64
N THR A 59 61.54 -3.35 -10.14
CA THR A 59 63.00 -3.10 -10.27
C THR A 59 63.32 -1.60 -10.32
N TYR A 60 64.44 -1.22 -9.69
CA TYR A 60 65.38 -0.12 -9.97
C TYR A 60 64.87 1.26 -10.49
N PHE A 61 65.08 2.38 -9.78
CA PHE A 61 66.34 3.13 -9.50
C PHE A 61 66.69 4.19 -10.57
N ALA A 62 67.27 5.30 -10.08
CA ALA A 62 67.89 6.43 -10.80
C ALA A 62 66.96 7.52 -11.40
N LEU A 63 67.53 8.74 -11.43
CA LEU A 63 67.03 10.01 -11.98
C LEU A 63 65.83 10.64 -11.23
N THR A 64 65.95 11.82 -10.61
CA THR A 64 67.12 12.70 -10.36
C THR A 64 66.92 13.53 -9.08
N SER A 65 68.02 13.87 -8.40
CA SER A 65 68.04 14.69 -7.19
C SER A 65 67.87 16.19 -7.46
N THR A 66 67.20 16.90 -6.54
CA THR A 66 67.61 18.23 -6.07
C THR A 66 67.18 18.42 -4.61
N GLU A 67 67.83 19.32 -3.86
CA GLU A 67 67.58 19.52 -2.43
C GLU A 67 66.18 20.06 -2.10
N SER A 68 65.67 19.80 -0.89
CA SER A 68 65.82 20.76 0.22
C SER A 68 65.94 20.08 1.59
N THR A 69 66.51 20.80 2.54
CA THR A 69 67.18 20.27 3.75
C THR A 69 66.43 20.62 5.04
N ASP A 70 66.62 19.78 6.07
CA ASP A 70 66.32 19.94 7.51
C ASP A 70 64.87 20.20 7.98
N ASP A 71 64.53 19.91 9.24
CA ASP A 71 64.82 18.73 10.10
C ASP A 71 63.91 18.80 11.35
N GLN A 72 63.64 17.66 12.01
CA GLN A 72 63.19 17.54 13.41
C GLN A 72 61.84 18.23 13.80
N GLN A 73 61.14 17.89 14.90
CA GLN A 73 61.12 16.67 15.74
C GLN A 73 59.79 16.66 16.53
N ALA A 74 59.23 15.48 16.81
CA ALA A 74 58.09 15.31 17.73
C ALA A 74 58.55 15.00 19.17
N PRO A 75 57.82 15.51 20.18
CA PRO A 75 57.13 14.63 21.14
C PRO A 75 55.66 15.07 21.34
N LYS A 76 54.64 14.23 21.59
CA LYS A 76 54.49 12.91 22.27
C LYS A 76 54.55 12.96 23.80
N THR A 77 53.38 12.81 24.45
CA THR A 77 53.04 12.35 25.84
C THR A 77 51.49 12.35 25.90
N GLU A 78 50.79 11.20 25.92
CA GLU A 78 50.25 10.47 27.10
C GLU A 78 49.14 11.26 27.84
N GLN A 79 47.87 10.82 27.87
CA GLN A 79 47.20 9.66 28.54
C GLN A 79 46.65 10.00 29.96
N ILE A 80 45.89 9.05 30.56
CA ILE A 80 44.90 9.17 31.68
C ILE A 80 43.49 9.51 31.14
N VAL A 81 42.44 8.66 31.14
CA VAL A 81 42.06 7.39 31.83
C VAL A 81 41.50 7.54 33.26
N SER A 82 40.16 7.64 33.37
CA SER A 82 39.30 7.10 34.44
C SER A 82 37.81 7.24 34.00
N THR A 83 36.79 6.39 34.27
CA THR A 83 36.57 5.28 35.24
C THR A 83 36.19 5.85 36.64
N GLN A 84 35.13 5.49 37.38
CA GLN A 84 34.10 4.42 37.43
C GLN A 84 32.84 4.97 38.20
N GLU A 85 31.65 4.38 38.37
CA GLU A 85 31.03 3.11 37.92
C GLU A 85 29.49 3.22 37.69
N THR A 86 28.65 3.07 38.73
CA THR A 86 27.19 2.74 38.71
C THR A 86 26.41 3.41 39.88
N ASP A 87 25.18 3.10 40.36
CA ASP A 87 24.23 1.96 40.21
C ASP A 87 22.79 2.25 40.76
N HIS A 88 21.92 1.24 40.69
CA HIS A 88 20.69 0.93 41.48
C HIS A 88 19.37 1.64 41.08
N SER A 89 18.20 0.98 40.90
CA SER A 89 17.48 -0.14 41.59
C SER A 89 16.58 0.33 42.75
N ALA A 90 15.37 -0.22 43.02
CA ALA A 90 14.47 -1.17 42.32
C ALA A 90 13.07 -1.18 43.02
N ASP A 91 12.20 -2.17 42.68
CA ASP A 91 11.00 -2.63 43.44
C ASP A 91 9.73 -1.73 43.52
N SER A 92 8.53 -2.21 43.88
CA SER A 92 7.80 -3.49 43.60
C SER A 92 6.42 -3.53 44.30
N LYS A 93 5.36 -4.06 43.64
CA LYS A 93 4.19 -4.78 44.25
C LYS A 93 3.28 -4.01 45.25
N SER A 94 2.07 -4.42 45.69
CA SER A 94 1.06 -5.44 45.30
C SER A 94 -0.29 -5.15 46.03
N SER A 95 -1.37 -5.87 45.65
CA SER A 95 -2.61 -6.17 46.43
C SER A 95 -3.74 -5.11 46.43
N GLN A 96 -5.08 -5.36 46.41
CA GLN A 96 -6.04 -6.51 46.39
C GLN A 96 -7.05 -6.45 47.59
N ASN A 97 -8.25 -7.07 47.45
CA ASN A 97 -9.38 -7.22 48.42
C ASN A 97 -10.31 -5.97 48.55
N ASP A 98 -11.61 -6.00 48.94
CA ASP A 98 -12.68 -7.02 49.18
C ASP A 98 -14.07 -6.29 49.30
N THR A 99 -15.28 -6.88 49.45
CA THR A 99 -15.99 -8.07 48.88
C THR A 99 -17.45 -8.14 49.43
N GLY A 100 -18.47 -8.46 48.60
CA GLY A 100 -19.88 -8.73 48.99
C GLY A 100 -20.89 -8.41 47.85
N SER A 101 -21.83 -9.25 47.36
CA SER A 101 -22.79 -10.25 47.93
C SER A 101 -24.12 -9.58 48.38
N THR A 102 -25.35 -10.12 48.18
CA THR A 102 -25.83 -11.53 48.00
C THR A 102 -27.23 -11.59 47.31
N SER A 103 -27.61 -12.76 46.76
CA SER A 103 -29.00 -13.28 46.57
C SER A 103 -29.97 -12.60 45.57
N ASP A 104 -31.00 -13.27 45.03
CA ASP A 104 -31.53 -14.63 45.25
C ASP A 104 -31.93 -15.34 43.92
N ALA A 105 -32.27 -16.64 44.00
CA ALA A 105 -32.67 -17.49 42.86
C ALA A 105 -34.04 -18.17 43.09
N ILE A 106 -34.63 -18.73 42.02
CA ILE A 106 -35.40 -19.99 41.99
C ILE A 106 -35.68 -20.40 40.53
N THR A 107 -35.80 -21.71 40.29
CA THR A 107 -35.91 -22.36 38.97
C THR A 107 -36.67 -23.70 39.14
N PRO A 108 -36.96 -24.45 38.06
CA PRO A 108 -37.99 -24.26 37.04
C PRO A 108 -39.26 -25.10 37.35
N ASP A 109 -40.20 -25.19 36.40
CA ASP A 109 -40.87 -26.48 36.14
C ASP A 109 -41.19 -26.68 34.64
N ASN A 110 -41.57 -27.90 34.26
CA ASN A 110 -41.66 -28.41 32.89
C ASN A 110 -43.11 -28.83 32.53
N ILE A 111 -43.41 -29.04 31.23
CA ILE A 111 -44.40 -29.98 30.63
C ILE A 111 -44.76 -29.56 29.19
N SER A 112 -45.02 -30.55 28.32
CA SER A 112 -45.39 -30.46 26.90
C SER A 112 -45.90 -31.84 26.44
N PRO A 113 -46.67 -31.98 25.33
CA PRO A 113 -47.73 -31.14 24.77
C PRO A 113 -49.07 -31.91 24.65
N GLU A 114 -50.16 -31.28 24.17
CA GLU A 114 -51.38 -32.00 23.76
C GLU A 114 -51.88 -31.58 22.35
N MET A 115 -52.53 -32.51 21.65
CA MET A 115 -52.86 -32.42 20.22
C MET A 115 -54.26 -31.86 19.95
N ALA A 116 -54.39 -30.97 18.97
CA ALA A 116 -55.68 -30.54 18.43
C ALA A 116 -56.06 -31.34 17.16
N PRO A 117 -57.30 -31.88 17.04
CA PRO A 117 -57.74 -32.64 15.86
C PRO A 117 -58.27 -31.75 14.72
N ALA A 118 -58.21 -32.27 13.50
CA ALA A 118 -58.71 -31.59 12.29
C ALA A 118 -60.21 -31.87 12.01
N PRO A 119 -60.98 -30.90 11.47
CA PRO A 119 -62.34 -31.13 10.98
C PRO A 119 -62.36 -31.80 9.60
N GLN A 120 -63.50 -32.43 9.25
CA GLN A 120 -63.64 -33.33 8.10
C GLN A 120 -64.25 -32.66 6.85
N LEU A 121 -64.15 -33.34 5.70
CA LEU A 121 -64.81 -32.96 4.46
C LEU A 121 -66.33 -33.01 4.59
N THR A 122 -67.04 -32.03 4.03
CA THR A 122 -68.49 -32.08 3.80
C THR A 122 -68.80 -32.42 2.35
N VAL A 123 -69.57 -33.49 2.14
CA VAL A 123 -70.14 -33.85 0.83
C VAL A 123 -71.36 -32.96 0.57
N VAL A 124 -71.46 -32.39 -0.63
CA VAL A 124 -72.65 -31.67 -1.12
C VAL A 124 -73.16 -32.37 -2.39
N VAL A 125 -74.48 -32.46 -2.52
CA VAL A 125 -75.18 -33.37 -3.44
C VAL A 125 -75.55 -32.67 -4.76
N ASN A 126 -75.38 -33.36 -5.89
CA ASN A 126 -75.83 -32.89 -7.20
C ASN A 126 -77.37 -32.83 -7.30
N PRO A 127 -77.97 -31.68 -7.70
CA PRO A 127 -79.30 -31.65 -8.29
C PRO A 127 -79.29 -32.19 -9.75
N PRO A 128 -80.44 -32.56 -10.34
CA PRO A 128 -80.50 -33.45 -11.49
C PRO A 128 -80.27 -32.77 -12.86
N ALA A 129 -79.89 -33.60 -13.84
CA ALA A 129 -79.71 -33.20 -15.23
C ALA A 129 -81.03 -32.80 -15.92
N TYR A 130 -81.02 -31.67 -16.61
CA TYR A 130 -82.03 -31.32 -17.62
C TYR A 130 -81.55 -31.76 -19.00
N TYR A 131 -82.32 -32.63 -19.65
CA TYR A 131 -82.15 -32.93 -21.07
C TYR A 131 -82.83 -31.85 -21.91
N PHE A 132 -82.09 -31.25 -22.83
CA PHE A 132 -82.63 -30.53 -23.98
C PHE A 132 -82.19 -31.25 -25.24
N GLU A 133 -83.15 -31.87 -25.93
CA GLU A 133 -82.92 -32.39 -27.28
C GLU A 133 -82.86 -31.20 -28.24
N ILE A 134 -81.67 -30.91 -28.77
CA ILE A 134 -81.48 -29.96 -29.86
C ILE A 134 -81.56 -30.76 -31.16
N PRO A 135 -82.44 -30.41 -32.12
CA PRO A 135 -82.62 -31.17 -33.34
C PRO A 135 -81.37 -31.11 -34.23
N GLU A 136 -81.17 -32.15 -35.05
CA GLU A 136 -80.08 -32.24 -36.01
C GLU A 136 -80.08 -31.05 -36.99
N ILE A 137 -79.07 -30.18 -36.86
CA ILE A 137 -78.75 -29.21 -37.90
C ILE A 137 -77.81 -29.90 -38.88
N ILE A 138 -78.16 -29.85 -40.17
CA ILE A 138 -77.48 -30.55 -41.27
C ILE A 138 -76.01 -30.11 -41.31
N SER A 139 -75.10 -31.09 -41.25
CA SER A 139 -73.66 -30.85 -41.35
C SER A 139 -73.25 -30.53 -42.79
N GLU A 140 -72.87 -29.28 -43.02
CA GLU A 140 -72.04 -28.91 -44.16
C GLU A 140 -70.63 -29.49 -43.94
N PRO A 141 -70.01 -30.16 -44.94
CA PRO A 141 -68.73 -30.84 -44.72
C PRO A 141 -67.58 -29.82 -44.67
N GLU A 142 -67.21 -29.40 -43.46
CA GLU A 142 -65.96 -28.67 -43.22
C GLU A 142 -64.78 -29.46 -43.80
N MET A 143 -64.10 -28.87 -44.78
CA MET A 143 -62.85 -29.44 -45.29
C MET A 143 -61.79 -29.34 -44.20
N LEU A 144 -61.42 -30.48 -43.62
CA LEU A 144 -60.25 -30.62 -42.74
C LEU A 144 -58.97 -30.33 -43.52
N VAL A 145 -58.67 -29.04 -43.70
CA VAL A 145 -57.33 -28.56 -43.98
C VAL A 145 -56.53 -28.82 -42.70
N SER A 146 -55.83 -29.95 -42.67
CA SER A 146 -54.86 -30.24 -41.61
C SER A 146 -53.69 -29.27 -41.77
N GLU A 147 -53.79 -28.10 -41.13
CA GLU A 147 -52.66 -27.20 -40.97
C GLU A 147 -51.52 -28.00 -40.30
N PRO A 148 -50.33 -28.10 -40.93
CA PRO A 148 -49.26 -28.88 -40.35
C PRO A 148 -48.81 -28.21 -39.05
N GLU A 149 -48.80 -28.96 -37.94
CA GLU A 149 -48.20 -28.48 -36.69
C GLU A 149 -46.74 -28.08 -36.93
N LEU A 150 -46.48 -26.79 -37.16
CA LEU A 150 -45.14 -26.22 -37.03
C LEU A 150 -44.78 -26.22 -35.55
N ARG A 151 -44.34 -27.39 -35.07
CA ARG A 151 -43.69 -27.53 -33.77
C ARG A 151 -42.46 -26.63 -33.79
N PRO A 152 -42.44 -25.53 -33.01
CA PRO A 152 -41.39 -24.53 -33.12
C PRO A 152 -40.04 -25.18 -32.82
N HIS A 153 -39.06 -24.98 -33.70
CA HIS A 153 -37.76 -25.61 -33.56
C HIS A 153 -37.02 -25.00 -32.37
N PHE A 154 -36.96 -25.77 -31.29
CA PHE A 154 -36.59 -25.25 -29.99
C PHE A 154 -35.12 -25.48 -29.68
N VAL A 155 -34.38 -24.39 -29.53
CA VAL A 155 -32.96 -24.39 -29.23
C VAL A 155 -32.79 -24.21 -27.72
N LYS A 156 -32.24 -25.25 -27.08
CA LYS A 156 -31.89 -25.20 -25.66
C LYS A 156 -30.88 -24.07 -25.41
N LEU A 157 -31.13 -23.25 -24.40
CA LEU A 157 -30.19 -22.23 -23.94
C LEU A 157 -28.93 -22.86 -23.34
N VAL A 158 -27.81 -22.13 -23.44
CA VAL A 158 -26.57 -22.45 -22.71
C VAL A 158 -26.45 -21.44 -21.58
N LEU A 159 -26.64 -21.91 -20.35
CA LEU A 159 -26.71 -21.09 -19.14
C LEU A 159 -25.64 -21.52 -18.13
N PRO A 160 -25.08 -20.59 -17.33
CA PRO A 160 -24.27 -20.96 -16.17
C PRO A 160 -25.15 -21.66 -15.13
N SER A 161 -24.63 -22.68 -14.44
CA SER A 161 -25.35 -23.34 -13.33
C SER A 161 -25.37 -22.51 -12.04
N GLN A 162 -24.34 -21.69 -11.85
CA GLN A 162 -24.22 -20.74 -10.75
C GLN A 162 -23.53 -19.47 -11.22
N ILE A 163 -23.86 -18.36 -10.57
CA ILE A 163 -23.21 -17.04 -10.68
C ILE A 163 -23.09 -16.43 -9.28
N CYS A 164 -22.30 -15.38 -9.13
CA CYS A 164 -22.17 -14.63 -7.90
C CYS A 164 -23.06 -13.37 -7.87
N LEU A 165 -23.33 -12.87 -6.67
CA LEU A 165 -24.13 -11.67 -6.47
C LEU A 165 -23.49 -10.46 -7.18
N ASN A 166 -24.29 -9.71 -7.93
CA ASN A 166 -23.89 -8.66 -8.87
C ASN A 166 -23.04 -9.10 -10.08
N GLU A 167 -22.79 -10.40 -10.30
CA GLU A 167 -22.22 -10.88 -11.57
C GLU A 167 -23.20 -10.63 -12.74
N THR A 168 -22.66 -10.46 -13.94
CA THR A 168 -23.38 -10.14 -15.18
C THR A 168 -23.10 -11.17 -16.26
N PHE A 169 -24.14 -11.77 -16.83
CA PHE A 169 -24.03 -12.65 -18.00
C PHE A 169 -25.14 -12.36 -19.00
N THR A 170 -24.95 -12.71 -20.27
CA THR A 170 -25.96 -12.49 -21.32
C THR A 170 -26.71 -13.79 -21.62
N ILE A 171 -28.04 -13.73 -21.64
CA ILE A 171 -28.88 -14.76 -22.25
C ILE A 171 -29.25 -14.29 -23.66
N GLU A 172 -28.93 -15.11 -24.66
CA GLU A 172 -29.42 -14.93 -26.03
C GLU A 172 -30.67 -15.80 -26.22
N ASN A 173 -31.72 -15.29 -26.86
CA ASN A 173 -32.92 -16.05 -27.17
C ASN A 173 -32.97 -16.45 -28.66
N PRO A 174 -32.42 -17.62 -29.05
CA PRO A 174 -32.51 -18.12 -30.42
C PRO A 174 -33.93 -18.57 -30.83
N ASN A 175 -34.88 -18.68 -29.90
CA ASN A 175 -36.20 -19.25 -30.15
C ASN A 175 -37.18 -18.23 -30.76
N ASP A 176 -38.28 -18.75 -31.30
CA ASP A 176 -39.40 -17.96 -31.83
C ASP A 176 -40.48 -17.63 -30.76
N ALA A 177 -40.23 -18.05 -29.52
CA ALA A 177 -41.04 -17.74 -28.33
C ALA A 177 -40.29 -16.82 -27.36
N VAL A 178 -41.02 -16.14 -26.48
CA VAL A 178 -40.44 -15.30 -25.42
C VAL A 178 -39.80 -16.19 -24.34
N VAL A 179 -38.61 -15.80 -23.87
CA VAL A 179 -37.98 -16.38 -22.67
C VAL A 179 -38.25 -15.46 -21.48
N THR A 180 -38.69 -16.04 -20.36
CA THR A 180 -39.00 -15.34 -19.11
C THR A 180 -37.92 -15.64 -18.08
N VAL A 181 -37.28 -14.60 -17.55
CA VAL A 181 -36.26 -14.71 -16.49
C VAL A 181 -36.85 -14.15 -15.19
N THR A 182 -37.07 -15.02 -14.20
CA THR A 182 -37.60 -14.66 -12.87
C THR A 182 -36.46 -14.60 -11.87
N TYR A 183 -36.29 -13.45 -11.20
CA TYR A 183 -35.19 -13.17 -10.26
C TYR A 183 -35.53 -13.56 -8.80
N PRO A 184 -34.54 -13.74 -7.91
CA PRO A 184 -34.75 -14.02 -6.47
C PRO A 184 -35.56 -12.97 -5.68
N ASN A 185 -35.94 -11.85 -6.30
CA ASN A 185 -36.80 -10.80 -5.75
C ASN A 185 -38.23 -10.81 -6.32
N GLY A 186 -38.60 -11.82 -7.12
CA GLY A 186 -39.92 -11.97 -7.73
C GLY A 186 -40.18 -11.09 -8.96
N ARG A 187 -39.21 -10.26 -9.39
CA ARG A 187 -39.31 -9.53 -10.66
C ARG A 187 -39.06 -10.47 -11.83
N THR A 188 -39.65 -10.15 -12.97
CA THR A 188 -39.44 -10.86 -14.24
C THR A 188 -38.80 -9.94 -15.29
N LYS A 189 -38.02 -10.52 -16.21
CA LYS A 189 -37.52 -9.88 -17.43
C LYS A 189 -37.85 -10.78 -18.62
N LEU A 190 -38.46 -10.19 -19.64
CA LEU A 190 -38.83 -10.90 -20.87
C LEU A 190 -37.76 -10.65 -21.95
N ILE A 191 -37.30 -11.72 -22.59
CA ILE A 191 -36.38 -11.69 -23.73
C ILE A 191 -37.18 -12.09 -24.96
N GLN A 192 -37.40 -11.14 -25.87
CA GLN A 192 -38.21 -11.38 -27.08
C GLN A 192 -37.51 -12.36 -28.03
N PRO A 193 -38.24 -12.97 -28.99
CA PRO A 193 -37.66 -13.79 -30.03
C PRO A 193 -36.47 -13.12 -30.74
N LYS A 194 -35.39 -13.87 -30.94
CA LYS A 194 -34.14 -13.42 -31.58
C LYS A 194 -33.47 -12.19 -30.93
N GLN A 195 -33.73 -11.92 -29.65
CA GLN A 195 -33.05 -10.86 -28.87
C GLN A 195 -32.16 -11.45 -27.77
N SER A 196 -31.22 -10.64 -27.27
CA SER A 196 -30.34 -10.99 -26.14
C SER A 196 -30.52 -10.00 -24.99
N ALA A 197 -30.29 -10.45 -23.76
CA ALA A 197 -30.44 -9.63 -22.55
C ALA A 197 -29.34 -9.93 -21.52
N GLU A 198 -28.69 -8.87 -21.02
CA GLU A 198 -27.84 -8.94 -19.83
C GLU A 198 -28.71 -9.25 -18.59
N ILE A 199 -28.24 -10.20 -17.77
CA ILE A 199 -28.86 -10.66 -16.53
C ILE A 199 -27.87 -10.42 -15.39
N LYS A 200 -28.36 -9.75 -14.34
CA LYS A 200 -27.63 -9.43 -13.11
C LYS A 200 -28.58 -9.60 -11.93
N SER A 201 -28.16 -10.20 -10.82
CA SER A 201 -28.95 -10.25 -9.59
C SER A 201 -28.21 -9.60 -8.43
N SER A 202 -28.83 -8.63 -7.78
CA SER A 202 -28.34 -7.98 -6.55
C SER A 202 -28.88 -8.66 -5.28
N LYS A 203 -29.31 -9.92 -5.38
CA LYS A 203 -29.85 -10.73 -4.28
C LYS A 203 -29.52 -12.21 -4.53
N SER A 204 -29.09 -12.90 -3.49
CA SER A 204 -28.86 -14.34 -3.45
C SER A 204 -30.17 -15.15 -3.56
N GLY A 205 -30.05 -16.42 -3.98
CA GLY A 205 -31.17 -17.33 -4.25
C GLY A 205 -31.16 -17.87 -5.68
N THR A 206 -32.31 -18.23 -6.23
CA THR A 206 -32.38 -18.86 -7.57
C THR A 206 -32.98 -17.92 -8.62
N ILE A 207 -32.32 -17.77 -9.77
CA ILE A 207 -32.93 -17.26 -11.00
C ILE A 207 -33.58 -18.45 -11.71
N GLN A 208 -34.82 -18.28 -12.16
CA GLN A 208 -35.52 -19.25 -12.99
C GLN A 208 -35.57 -18.73 -14.43
N VAL A 209 -35.14 -19.53 -15.39
CA VAL A 209 -35.20 -19.20 -16.82
C VAL A 209 -36.23 -20.12 -17.46
N GLU A 210 -37.44 -19.60 -17.61
CA GLU A 210 -38.57 -20.28 -18.24
C GLU A 210 -38.57 -20.01 -19.74
N THR A 211 -38.71 -21.08 -20.51
CA THR A 211 -38.56 -21.04 -21.97
C THR A 211 -39.78 -21.61 -22.69
N GLY A 212 -40.87 -21.89 -21.96
CA GLY A 212 -42.12 -22.47 -22.46
C GLY A 212 -42.13 -24.00 -22.55
N LEU A 213 -40.99 -24.63 -22.86
CA LEU A 213 -40.83 -26.10 -22.83
C LEU A 213 -40.00 -26.60 -21.64
N SER A 214 -39.14 -25.75 -21.06
CA SER A 214 -38.35 -26.09 -19.87
C SER A 214 -38.11 -24.87 -18.98
N THR A 215 -37.92 -25.14 -17.69
CA THR A 215 -37.43 -24.18 -16.70
C THR A 215 -36.04 -24.62 -16.26
N GLU A 216 -35.03 -23.79 -16.51
CA GLU A 216 -33.68 -23.99 -15.98
C GLU A 216 -33.44 -23.10 -14.77
N LEU A 217 -32.59 -23.55 -13.84
CA LEU A 217 -32.32 -22.90 -12.57
C LEU A 217 -30.86 -22.48 -12.49
N ILE A 218 -30.61 -21.23 -12.10
CA ILE A 218 -29.27 -20.67 -11.90
C ILE A 218 -29.16 -20.20 -10.45
N THR A 219 -28.20 -20.72 -9.71
CA THR A 219 -27.96 -20.28 -8.32
C THR A 219 -27.18 -18.97 -8.31
N VAL A 220 -27.67 -17.98 -7.56
CA VAL A 220 -26.96 -16.73 -7.24
C VAL A 220 -26.36 -16.88 -5.86
N ASN A 221 -25.06 -17.15 -5.83
CA ASN A 221 -24.27 -17.28 -4.61
C ASN A 221 -23.90 -15.88 -4.08
N GLU A 222 -23.84 -15.75 -2.77
CA GLU A 222 -23.29 -14.58 -2.07
C GLU A 222 -21.97 -14.99 -1.43
N ALA A 223 -21.00 -14.08 -1.36
CA ALA A 223 -19.68 -14.40 -0.84
C ALA A 223 -19.78 -14.82 0.63
N SER A 224 -19.40 -16.06 0.95
CA SER A 224 -19.53 -16.65 2.29
C SER A 224 -18.29 -16.48 3.16
N ALA A 225 -17.23 -15.85 2.63
CA ALA A 225 -15.99 -15.54 3.32
C ALA A 225 -15.73 -14.03 3.27
N GLN A 226 -15.01 -13.52 4.29
CA GLN A 226 -14.52 -12.15 4.33
C GLN A 226 -13.00 -12.21 4.51
N LEU A 227 -12.27 -11.41 3.73
CA LEU A 227 -10.84 -11.23 3.94
C LEU A 227 -10.58 -10.17 5.01
N TYR A 228 -9.52 -10.35 5.79
CA TYR A 228 -9.05 -9.39 6.78
C TYR A 228 -7.56 -9.15 6.58
N ILE A 229 -7.16 -7.89 6.36
CA ILE A 229 -5.77 -7.47 6.24
C ILE A 229 -5.30 -6.85 7.56
N ASP A 230 -4.35 -7.51 8.22
CA ASP A 230 -3.61 -6.95 9.35
C ASP A 230 -2.31 -6.28 8.89
N VAL A 231 -1.83 -5.29 9.65
CA VAL A 231 -0.57 -4.57 9.39
C VAL A 231 -0.07 -3.85 10.64
N ASP A 232 1.14 -4.20 11.08
CA ASP A 232 1.84 -3.44 12.12
C ASP A 232 2.51 -2.20 11.51
N ALA A 233 1.84 -1.05 11.65
CA ALA A 233 2.36 0.25 11.21
C ALA A 233 3.37 0.90 12.19
N SER A 234 3.74 0.23 13.28
CA SER A 234 4.76 0.74 14.22
C SER A 234 6.20 0.39 13.80
N LEU A 235 6.39 -0.74 13.11
CA LEU A 235 7.69 -1.27 12.68
C LEU A 235 8.08 -0.78 11.27
N LEU A 236 8.12 0.54 11.08
CA LEU A 236 8.29 1.18 9.76
C LEU A 236 9.65 0.95 9.06
N TYR A 237 10.68 0.45 9.74
CA TYR A 237 12.05 0.39 9.18
C TYR A 237 12.76 -0.94 9.48
N GLU A 238 13.15 -1.66 8.43
CA GLU A 238 13.97 -2.87 8.54
C GLU A 238 15.32 -2.63 7.84
N ASN A 239 16.43 -2.79 8.56
CA ASN A 239 17.78 -2.48 8.07
C ASN A 239 17.89 -1.10 7.41
N GLY A 240 17.21 -0.08 7.97
CA GLY A 240 17.15 1.27 7.42
C GLY A 240 16.31 1.44 6.15
N ILE A 241 15.55 0.43 5.72
CA ILE A 241 14.65 0.49 4.55
C ILE A 241 13.21 0.68 5.04
N PRO A 242 12.44 1.66 4.51
CA PRO A 242 11.02 1.80 4.86
C PRO A 242 10.29 0.50 4.49
N THR A 243 9.54 -0.07 5.41
CA THR A 243 8.96 -1.41 5.25
C THR A 243 7.60 -1.47 5.96
N LEU A 244 6.60 -1.99 5.26
CA LEU A 244 5.32 -2.40 5.84
C LEU A 244 5.03 -3.84 5.47
N LYS A 245 4.47 -4.60 6.41
CA LYS A 245 4.11 -6.01 6.26
C LYS A 245 2.61 -6.16 6.46
N PHE A 246 1.94 -6.64 5.43
CA PHE A 246 0.50 -6.88 5.40
C PHE A 246 0.27 -8.39 5.40
N ASP A 247 -0.47 -8.89 6.38
CA ASP A 247 -0.84 -10.30 6.49
C ASP A 247 -2.35 -10.45 6.26
N VAL A 248 -2.76 -11.45 5.46
CA VAL A 248 -4.18 -11.71 5.15
C VAL A 248 -4.67 -13.01 5.80
N SER A 249 -5.89 -12.93 6.33
CA SER A 249 -6.64 -14.06 6.89
C SER A 249 -8.09 -14.07 6.37
N GLY A 250 -8.82 -15.15 6.66
CA GLY A 250 -10.20 -15.36 6.20
C GLY A 250 -10.36 -16.19 4.92
N THR A 251 -9.27 -16.73 4.36
CA THR A 251 -9.31 -17.66 3.21
C THR A 251 -8.19 -18.70 3.27
N ASP A 252 -8.50 -19.92 2.83
CA ASP A 252 -7.52 -20.98 2.55
C ASP A 252 -7.06 -20.98 1.07
N GLN A 253 -7.73 -20.24 0.20
CA GLN A 253 -7.44 -20.17 -1.23
C GLN A 253 -6.16 -19.37 -1.54
N ALA A 254 -5.80 -19.27 -2.82
CA ALA A 254 -4.72 -18.39 -3.26
C ALA A 254 -5.18 -16.93 -3.22
N VAL A 255 -4.33 -16.05 -2.66
CA VAL A 255 -4.55 -14.60 -2.64
C VAL A 255 -3.67 -13.93 -3.69
N THR A 256 -4.20 -12.95 -4.40
CA THR A 256 -3.45 -12.02 -5.24
C THR A 256 -3.44 -10.63 -4.60
N TRP A 257 -2.31 -9.93 -4.72
CA TRP A 257 -2.06 -8.67 -4.03
C TRP A 257 -1.84 -7.52 -5.01
N GLU A 258 -2.63 -6.47 -4.85
CA GLU A 258 -2.44 -5.18 -5.52
C GLU A 258 -1.98 -4.13 -4.51
N SER A 259 -1.18 -3.17 -4.98
CA SER A 259 -0.72 -2.04 -4.16
C SER A 259 -0.14 -0.94 -5.03
N ASN A 260 -0.31 0.32 -4.61
CA ASN A 260 0.28 1.49 -5.25
C ASN A 260 1.80 1.57 -5.10
N VAL A 261 2.39 0.93 -4.09
CA VAL A 261 3.84 0.90 -3.88
C VAL A 261 4.49 0.01 -4.94
N ALA A 262 5.46 0.56 -5.67
CA ALA A 262 6.15 -0.14 -6.75
C ALA A 262 7.17 -1.17 -6.23
N SER A 263 7.76 -0.90 -5.06
CA SER A 263 8.71 -1.80 -4.39
C SER A 263 7.97 -2.78 -3.49
N LYS A 264 7.80 -4.02 -3.94
CA LYS A 264 7.05 -5.03 -3.19
C LYS A 264 7.48 -6.47 -3.49
N THR A 265 7.28 -7.33 -2.51
CA THR A 265 7.39 -8.80 -2.62
C THR A 265 6.19 -9.44 -1.93
N SER A 266 5.72 -10.58 -2.43
CA SER A 266 4.54 -11.27 -1.90
C SER A 266 4.75 -12.78 -1.85
N ASP A 267 4.32 -13.41 -0.77
CA ASP A 267 4.05 -14.85 -0.72
C ASP A 267 2.53 -15.11 -0.76
N LYS A 268 2.08 -16.31 -0.37
CA LYS A 268 0.66 -16.69 -0.42
C LYS A 268 -0.22 -15.83 0.51
N ASN A 269 0.28 -15.47 1.69
CA ASN A 269 -0.51 -14.86 2.76
C ASN A 269 0.06 -13.52 3.25
N ARG A 270 1.27 -13.12 2.80
CA ARG A 270 1.91 -11.86 3.17
C ARG A 270 2.33 -11.04 1.95
N LEU A 271 2.11 -9.74 2.03
CA LEU A 271 2.71 -8.73 1.16
C LEU A 271 3.68 -7.88 1.99
N VAL A 272 4.90 -7.69 1.48
CA VAL A 272 5.89 -6.75 2.02
C VAL A 272 6.08 -5.64 1.00
N VAL A 273 5.99 -4.39 1.42
CA VAL A 273 6.16 -3.21 0.56
C VAL A 273 7.17 -2.23 1.16
N HIS A 274 7.89 -1.51 0.28
CA HIS A 274 8.88 -0.51 0.69
C HIS A 274 8.50 0.89 0.16
N PRO A 275 7.77 1.71 0.96
CA PRO A 275 7.30 3.03 0.54
C PRO A 275 8.42 4.08 0.69
N TYR A 276 9.16 4.33 -0.38
CA TYR A 276 10.25 5.31 -0.40
C TYR A 276 9.80 6.75 -0.65
N THR A 277 8.64 6.93 -1.29
CA THR A 277 8.13 8.23 -1.77
C THR A 277 6.66 8.48 -1.40
N GLU A 278 5.95 7.40 -1.08
CA GLU A 278 4.52 7.31 -0.86
C GLU A 278 4.15 7.82 0.54
N ARG A 279 3.19 8.75 0.64
CA ARG A 279 2.59 9.18 1.91
C ARG A 279 1.40 8.32 2.34
N GLU A 280 0.81 7.60 1.41
CA GLU A 280 -0.31 6.69 1.64
C GLU A 280 0.00 5.38 0.92
N VAL A 281 0.00 4.28 1.68
CA VAL A 281 0.20 2.93 1.19
C VAL A 281 -1.17 2.28 1.13
N ASN A 282 -1.65 2.03 -0.08
CA ASN A 282 -2.90 1.33 -0.34
C ASN A 282 -2.57 -0.10 -0.80
N VAL A 283 -3.23 -1.09 -0.19
CA VAL A 283 -3.05 -2.51 -0.47
C VAL A 283 -4.43 -3.17 -0.59
N THR A 284 -4.65 -3.91 -1.67
CA THR A 284 -5.86 -4.73 -1.88
C THR A 284 -5.47 -6.19 -1.97
N ALA A 285 -6.13 -7.04 -1.19
CA ALA A 285 -6.05 -8.50 -1.28
C ALA A 285 -7.28 -9.03 -2.01
N ASN A 286 -7.10 -9.90 -3.00
CA ASN A 286 -8.18 -10.52 -3.76
C ASN A 286 -8.06 -12.05 -3.70
N SER A 287 -9.18 -12.76 -3.50
CA SER A 287 -9.28 -14.23 -3.44
C SER A 287 -10.67 -14.66 -3.95
N THR A 288 -10.92 -15.97 -4.04
CA THR A 288 -12.29 -16.52 -4.11
C THR A 288 -12.68 -17.18 -2.80
N ASP A 289 -13.98 -17.32 -2.55
CA ASP A 289 -14.57 -18.12 -1.47
C ASP A 289 -14.81 -19.59 -1.90
N ALA A 290 -15.48 -20.38 -1.05
CA ALA A 290 -15.84 -21.77 -1.34
C ALA A 290 -16.90 -21.94 -2.46
N ASN A 291 -17.64 -20.88 -2.78
CA ASN A 291 -18.64 -20.86 -3.86
C ASN A 291 -18.03 -20.42 -5.21
N GLY A 292 -16.76 -20.01 -5.22
CA GLY A 292 -16.07 -19.43 -6.36
C GLY A 292 -16.24 -17.91 -6.49
N CYS A 293 -16.91 -17.26 -5.55
CA CYS A 293 -17.18 -15.82 -5.58
C CYS A 293 -15.97 -15.01 -5.14
N ALA A 294 -15.68 -13.95 -5.89
CA ALA A 294 -14.59 -13.04 -5.58
C ALA A 294 -14.82 -12.33 -4.24
N VAL A 295 -13.81 -12.40 -3.37
CA VAL A 295 -13.72 -11.68 -2.11
C VAL A 295 -12.52 -10.74 -2.16
N THR A 296 -12.70 -9.53 -1.65
CA THR A 296 -11.70 -8.47 -1.67
C THR A 296 -11.69 -7.75 -0.32
N GLU A 297 -10.51 -7.32 0.11
CA GLU A 297 -10.32 -6.44 1.26
C GLU A 297 -9.26 -5.40 0.90
N THR A 298 -9.41 -4.17 1.38
CA THR A 298 -8.51 -3.06 1.04
C THR A 298 -8.10 -2.29 2.30
N LYS A 299 -6.79 -2.10 2.46
CA LYS A 299 -6.17 -1.47 3.64
C LYS A 299 -5.32 -0.28 3.21
N THR A 300 -5.59 0.88 3.80
CA THR A 300 -4.78 2.09 3.64
C THR A 300 -3.99 2.36 4.92
N VAL A 301 -2.70 2.68 4.78
CA VAL A 301 -1.82 3.15 5.87
C VAL A 301 -1.25 4.51 5.48
N THR A 302 -1.48 5.53 6.30
CA THR A 302 -0.92 6.87 6.10
C THR A 302 0.40 7.02 6.84
N LEU A 303 1.42 7.56 6.17
CA LEU A 303 2.75 7.83 6.71
C LEU A 303 2.91 9.33 6.97
N ASN A 304 3.26 9.67 8.21
CA ASN A 304 3.43 11.07 8.66
C ASN A 304 4.50 11.80 7.84
N GLU A 305 5.59 11.11 7.50
CA GLU A 305 6.75 11.64 6.77
C GLU A 305 7.10 10.72 5.59
N ILE A 306 7.72 11.30 4.56
CA ILE A 306 8.32 10.55 3.45
C ILE A 306 9.73 10.14 3.87
N TYR A 307 10.10 8.88 3.66
CA TYR A 307 11.43 8.38 4.00
C TYR A 307 12.54 9.17 3.31
N ASN A 308 13.44 9.76 4.11
CA ASN A 308 14.59 10.54 3.64
C ASN A 308 15.89 10.04 4.30
N LEU A 309 16.21 8.75 4.10
CA LEU A 309 17.38 8.06 4.68
C LEU A 309 17.48 8.11 6.22
N MET A 310 16.39 8.38 6.94
CA MET A 310 16.39 8.66 8.38
C MET A 310 17.43 9.75 8.75
N ALA A 311 17.56 10.77 7.91
CA ALA A 311 18.52 11.85 8.10
C ALA A 311 18.11 12.78 9.27
N PRO A 312 18.99 13.04 10.25
CA PRO A 312 18.70 14.01 11.30
C PRO A 312 18.71 15.45 10.75
N THR A 313 17.96 16.35 11.37
CA THR A 313 17.88 17.77 11.02
C THR A 313 18.98 18.62 11.67
N GLY A 314 19.66 18.09 12.67
CA GLY A 314 20.77 18.73 13.38
C GLY A 314 21.83 17.73 13.86
N PHE A 315 23.05 18.21 14.06
CA PHE A 315 24.18 17.48 14.67
C PHE A 315 25.07 18.49 15.41
N TYR A 316 25.94 18.05 16.31
CA TYR A 316 26.63 18.91 17.29
C TYR A 316 28.16 18.80 17.15
N PRO A 317 28.81 19.50 16.20
CA PRO A 317 30.24 19.30 15.87
C PRO A 317 31.20 19.32 17.06
N SER A 318 30.92 20.14 18.07
CA SER A 318 31.74 20.33 19.28
C SER A 318 31.45 19.32 20.40
N SER A 319 30.49 18.42 20.21
CA SER A 319 30.06 17.45 21.23
C SER A 319 31.10 16.34 21.44
N GLY A 320 31.29 15.93 22.70
CA GLY A 320 32.07 14.74 23.04
C GLY A 320 31.36 13.41 22.73
N ASP A 321 30.05 13.43 22.46
CA ASP A 321 29.29 12.25 22.10
C ASP A 321 29.37 11.97 20.60
N SER A 322 30.13 10.93 20.25
CA SER A 322 30.36 10.46 18.88
C SER A 322 29.10 10.08 18.10
N ARG A 323 27.98 9.83 18.78
CA ARG A 323 26.66 9.58 18.17
C ARG A 323 25.99 10.84 17.65
N THR A 324 26.49 12.02 18.06
CA THR A 324 25.86 13.32 17.81
C THR A 324 26.79 14.33 17.13
N ASN A 325 28.12 14.14 17.21
CA ASN A 325 29.09 15.09 16.68
C ASN A 325 29.41 14.95 15.19
N GLN A 326 28.79 13.99 14.51
CA GLN A 326 28.89 13.79 13.07
C GLN A 326 27.51 13.71 12.42
N PHE A 327 27.39 14.25 11.22
CA PHE A 327 26.24 14.03 10.35
C PHE A 327 26.48 12.87 9.39
N ILE A 328 25.64 11.83 9.51
CA ILE A 328 25.41 10.81 8.49
C ILE A 328 23.92 10.41 8.60
N PRO A 329 23.17 10.28 7.48
CA PRO A 329 21.81 9.73 7.52
C PRO A 329 21.81 8.29 8.05
N LEU A 330 21.00 8.00 9.07
CA LEU A 330 21.10 6.76 9.84
C LEU A 330 20.87 5.49 8.98
N ALA A 331 20.02 5.56 7.96
CA ALA A 331 19.81 4.43 7.07
C ALA A 331 21.09 3.98 6.33
N LEU A 332 22.06 4.88 6.11
CA LEU A 332 23.33 4.54 5.45
C LEU A 332 24.26 3.71 6.33
N THR A 333 24.16 3.81 7.66
CA THR A 333 24.95 2.96 8.58
C THR A 333 24.31 1.59 8.79
N MET A 334 23.09 1.37 8.27
CA MET A 334 22.33 0.11 8.38
C MET A 334 22.30 -0.69 7.07
N ARG A 335 22.87 -0.16 5.97
CA ARG A 335 22.67 -0.68 4.61
C ARG A 335 23.97 -0.88 3.84
N ASP A 336 24.10 -2.03 3.20
CA ASP A 336 25.17 -2.35 2.23
C ASP A 336 24.90 -1.75 0.82
N THR A 337 24.24 -0.60 0.74
CA THR A 337 23.94 0.08 -0.54
C THR A 337 25.00 1.16 -0.81
N PRO A 338 25.89 1.00 -1.81
CA PRO A 338 26.95 1.98 -2.05
C PRO A 338 26.37 3.34 -2.44
N PHE A 339 26.92 4.41 -1.85
CA PHE A 339 26.43 5.78 -2.00
C PHE A 339 27.59 6.78 -2.16
N GLU A 340 27.27 8.01 -2.55
CA GLU A 340 28.11 9.19 -2.33
C GLU A 340 27.30 10.25 -1.60
N MET A 341 27.75 10.68 -0.42
CA MET A 341 27.21 11.84 0.28
C MET A 341 28.12 13.05 0.04
N VAL A 342 27.50 14.21 -0.19
CA VAL A 342 28.18 15.51 -0.29
C VAL A 342 27.47 16.56 0.58
N ILE A 343 28.26 17.44 1.20
CA ILE A 343 27.78 18.59 2.00
C ILE A 343 28.19 19.88 1.31
N MET A 344 27.27 20.83 1.19
CA MET A 344 27.41 22.05 0.39
C MET A 344 26.96 23.30 1.13
N ASP A 345 27.64 24.42 0.87
CA ASP A 345 27.21 25.76 1.26
C ASP A 345 25.99 26.17 0.42
N PRO A 346 24.81 26.43 1.02
CA PRO A 346 23.61 26.80 0.27
C PRO A 346 23.69 28.17 -0.41
N ASN A 347 24.67 29.01 -0.07
CA ASN A 347 24.82 30.36 -0.62
C ASN A 347 25.59 30.38 -1.96
N ASN A 348 26.47 29.39 -2.19
CA ASN A 348 27.38 29.36 -3.34
C ASN A 348 27.67 27.96 -3.93
N MET A 349 27.04 26.91 -3.38
CA MET A 349 27.17 25.52 -3.82
C MET A 349 28.59 24.92 -3.74
N THR A 350 29.51 25.55 -2.99
CA THR A 350 30.82 24.96 -2.70
C THR A 350 30.62 23.68 -1.89
N VAL A 351 31.31 22.60 -2.26
CA VAL A 351 31.30 21.34 -1.48
C VAL A 351 32.33 21.44 -0.34
N LEU A 352 31.86 21.32 0.90
CA LEU A 352 32.69 21.29 2.12
C LEU A 352 33.21 19.88 2.42
N TYR A 353 32.41 18.85 2.13
CA TYR A 353 32.72 17.47 2.49
C TYR A 353 32.14 16.47 1.49
N LYS A 354 32.82 15.34 1.34
CA LYS A 354 32.35 14.18 0.56
C LYS A 354 32.75 12.89 1.28
N THR A 355 31.87 11.89 1.24
CA THR A 355 32.15 10.53 1.70
C THR A 355 31.39 9.50 0.86
N SER A 356 31.91 8.27 0.81
CA SER A 356 31.20 7.06 0.33
C SER A 356 31.29 5.93 1.38
N ASP A 357 31.60 6.28 2.63
CA ASP A 357 31.81 5.38 3.76
C ASP A 357 30.90 5.84 4.90
N ALA A 358 30.02 4.95 5.37
CA ALA A 358 29.04 5.26 6.41
C ALA A 358 29.68 5.43 7.81
N SER A 359 30.91 4.98 8.01
CA SER A 359 31.68 5.23 9.23
C SER A 359 32.30 6.63 9.27
N GLN A 360 32.41 7.29 8.13
CA GLN A 360 32.99 8.63 7.98
C GLN A 360 31.87 9.66 7.82
N GLY A 361 31.24 10.02 8.95
CA GLY A 361 30.25 11.08 9.01
C GLY A 361 30.90 12.46 8.96
N TRP A 362 30.14 13.48 8.55
CA TRP A 362 30.65 14.83 8.50
C TRP A 362 30.70 15.46 9.90
N ASN A 363 31.90 15.65 10.44
CA ASN A 363 32.15 16.28 11.75
C ASN A 363 32.08 17.82 11.74
N GLY A 364 31.48 18.43 10.72
CA GLY A 364 31.39 19.89 10.59
C GLY A 364 32.68 20.59 10.12
N ILE A 365 33.73 19.87 9.73
CA ILE A 365 34.94 20.51 9.16
C ILE A 365 34.80 20.68 7.64
N ASP A 366 35.11 21.86 7.12
CA ASP A 366 35.35 22.05 5.67
C ASP A 366 36.67 21.40 5.29
N SER A 367 36.60 20.32 4.52
CA SER A 367 37.75 19.52 4.06
C SER A 367 38.77 20.32 3.26
N ARG A 368 38.38 21.48 2.72
CA ARG A 368 39.20 22.34 1.86
C ARG A 368 39.97 23.41 2.64
N THR A 369 39.55 23.73 3.87
CA THR A 369 40.19 24.75 4.73
C THR A 369 40.64 24.22 6.09
N GLY A 370 40.18 23.04 6.50
CA GLY A 370 40.40 22.49 7.84
C GLY A 370 39.64 23.21 8.96
N GLN A 371 38.74 24.14 8.62
CA GLN A 371 38.00 24.95 9.59
C GLN A 371 36.66 24.31 9.96
N LEU A 372 36.30 24.41 11.23
CA LEU A 372 34.98 24.04 11.73
C LEU A 372 33.93 25.05 11.23
N VAL A 373 32.78 24.56 10.75
CA VAL A 373 31.68 25.43 10.31
C VAL A 373 31.11 26.24 11.48
N PRO A 374 30.65 27.49 11.25
CA PRO A 374 30.04 28.29 12.31
C PRO A 374 28.79 27.61 12.87
N THR A 375 28.70 27.53 14.19
CA THR A 375 27.53 26.99 14.89
C THR A 375 26.26 27.79 14.60
N GLY A 376 25.14 27.11 14.46
CA GLY A 376 23.84 27.67 14.06
C GLY A 376 23.66 27.78 12.54
N SER A 377 24.64 27.34 11.75
CA SER A 377 24.56 27.38 10.29
C SER A 377 23.87 26.15 9.73
N THR A 378 23.04 26.34 8.71
CA THR A 378 22.37 25.27 7.97
C THR A 378 23.08 25.02 6.64
N TRP A 379 23.30 23.75 6.32
CA TRP A 379 24.03 23.26 5.15
C TRP A 379 23.14 22.39 4.28
N LEU A 380 23.38 22.37 2.98
CA LEU A 380 22.70 21.49 2.04
C LEU A 380 23.43 20.14 2.01
N TRP A 381 22.74 19.05 2.32
CA TRP A 381 23.26 17.70 2.11
C TRP A 381 22.57 17.02 0.93
N LYS A 382 23.32 16.15 0.25
CA LYS A 382 22.83 15.31 -0.84
C LYS A 382 23.51 13.95 -0.78
N VAL A 383 22.73 12.89 -0.96
CA VAL A 383 23.18 11.50 -1.09
C VAL A 383 22.75 10.97 -2.45
N VAL A 384 23.67 10.36 -3.20
CA VAL A 384 23.39 9.66 -4.46
C VAL A 384 23.59 8.16 -4.24
N MET A 385 22.51 7.39 -4.34
CA MET A 385 22.55 5.93 -4.25
C MET A 385 23.11 5.38 -5.56
N LYS A 386 24.19 4.59 -5.51
CA LYS A 386 24.84 4.03 -6.72
C LYS A 386 24.13 2.78 -7.25
N LYS A 387 23.40 2.09 -6.38
CA LYS A 387 22.55 0.93 -6.69
C LYS A 387 21.25 1.03 -5.86
N PRO A 388 20.36 2.00 -6.16
CA PRO A 388 19.08 2.09 -5.46
C PRO A 388 18.30 0.79 -5.61
N LEU A 389 17.53 0.43 -4.58
CA LEU A 389 16.61 -0.69 -4.63
C LEU A 389 15.44 -0.41 -5.60
N SER A 390 14.65 -1.43 -5.93
CA SER A 390 13.44 -1.22 -6.75
C SER A 390 12.54 -0.18 -6.08
N GLY A 391 12.01 0.78 -6.85
CA GLY A 391 11.19 1.89 -6.34
C GLY A 391 11.93 2.95 -5.52
N GLU A 392 13.22 2.77 -5.21
CA GLU A 392 14.00 3.74 -4.43
C GLU A 392 14.51 4.89 -5.33
N PRO A 393 14.35 6.18 -4.94
CA PRO A 393 14.95 7.28 -5.66
C PRO A 393 16.48 7.23 -5.58
N SER A 394 17.15 7.51 -6.71
CA SER A 394 18.62 7.52 -6.79
C SER A 394 19.28 8.71 -6.08
N GLU A 395 18.50 9.69 -5.61
CA GLU A 395 18.98 10.90 -4.95
C GLU A 395 18.08 11.27 -3.76
N TYR A 396 18.72 11.44 -2.60
CA TYR A 396 18.16 12.02 -1.40
C TYR A 396 18.85 13.34 -1.08
N LYS A 397 18.14 14.26 -0.43
CA LYS A 397 18.67 15.59 -0.06
C LYS A 397 17.87 16.22 1.06
N GLY A 398 18.49 17.19 1.71
CA GLY A 398 17.85 17.96 2.77
C GLY A 398 18.77 19.02 3.33
N LEU A 399 18.34 19.59 4.45
CA LEU A 399 19.10 20.56 5.22
C LEU A 399 19.61 19.91 6.51
N ILE A 400 20.81 20.31 6.95
CA ILE A 400 21.42 19.88 8.22
C ILE A 400 21.99 21.10 8.94
N THR A 401 21.66 21.29 10.22
CA THR A 401 22.11 22.44 11.02
C THR A 401 23.18 22.04 12.04
N SER A 402 24.24 22.84 12.16
CA SER A 402 25.26 22.69 13.21
C SER A 402 24.75 23.23 14.55
N GLY A 403 24.55 22.35 15.53
CA GLY A 403 24.19 22.66 16.91
C GLY A 403 25.36 23.14 17.77
N LYS A 404 25.05 23.56 19.00
CA LYS A 404 26.00 23.98 20.04
C LYS A 404 26.46 22.81 20.89
#